data_AF-A0A7X4KNZ3-F1
#
_entry.id   AF-A0A7X4KNZ3-F1
#
_cell.length_a   1.000
_cell.length_b   1.000
_cell.length_c   1.000
_cell.angle_alpha   90.00
_cell.angle_beta   90.00
_cell.angle_gamma   90.00
#
_symmetry.space_group_name_H-M   'P 1'
#
loop_
_entity.id
_entity.type
_entity.pdbx_description
1 polymer ?
#
loop_
_entity_poly.entity_id
_entity_poly.type
_entity_poly.pdbx_seq_one_letter_code
_entity_poly.pdbx_strand_id
1 'polypeptide(L)' 'MPTITIDNQVYDLDTLPEAAKEQLRSLQFVDGELDRLQAKIAVLRTARSTYARALNEALAPLQAPVQDEILKF' A
#
# COMPACT_ATOMS: atom_id res chain seq x y z
N MET A 1 -22.75 -0.77 27.86
CA MET A 1 -21.74 0.30 27.81
C MET A 1 -20.73 -0.11 26.74
N PRO A 2 -20.56 0.67 25.66
CA PRO A 2 -19.60 0.34 24.62
C PRO A 2 -18.19 0.47 25.19
N THR A 3 -17.34 -0.53 24.94
CA THR A 3 -15.95 -0.53 25.42
C THR A 3 -14.99 -0.39 24.25
N ILE A 4 -13.90 0.35 24.46
CA ILE A 4 -12.82 0.51 23.49
C ILE A 4 -11.51 0.04 24.10
N THR A 5 -10.69 -0.64 23.31
CA THR A 5 -9.34 -1.02 23.72
C THR A 5 -8.36 -0.01 23.16
N ILE A 6 -7.60 0.66 24.03
CA ILE A 6 -6.51 1.58 23.67
C ILE A 6 -5.28 1.08 24.42
N ASP A 7 -4.17 0.86 23.71
CA ASP A 7 -2.90 0.38 24.29
C ASP A 7 -3.04 -0.87 25.20
N ASN A 8 -3.80 -1.87 24.74
CA ASN A 8 -4.11 -3.10 25.47
C ASN A 8 -4.91 -2.91 26.78
N GLN A 9 -5.44 -1.72 27.05
CA GLN A 9 -6.35 -1.46 28.16
C GLN A 9 -7.78 -1.25 27.66
N VAL A 10 -8.74 -1.87 28.35
CA VAL A 10 -10.16 -1.74 28.03
C VAL A 10 -10.73 -0.56 28.81
N TYR A 11 -11.24 0.43 28.09
CA TYR A 11 -11.93 1.59 28.64
C TYR A 11 -13.41 1.53 28.30
N ASP A 12 -14.24 1.98 29.23
CA ASP A 12 -15.64 2.24 28.95
C ASP A 12 -15.75 3.61 28.27
N LEU A 13 -16.28 3.62 27.03
CA LEU A 13 -16.43 4.84 26.24
C LEU A 13 -17.24 5.90 26.96
N ASP A 14 -18.26 5.52 27.74
CA ASP A 14 -19.13 6.47 28.42
C ASP A 14 -18.39 7.19 29.57
N THR A 15 -17.37 6.54 30.13
CA THR A 15 -16.54 7.07 31.23
C THR A 15 -15.39 7.96 30.75
N LEU A 16 -15.09 7.96 29.45
CA LEU A 16 -14.02 8.77 28.90
C LEU A 16 -14.34 10.27 28.95
N PRO A 17 -13.36 11.14 29.28
CA PRO A 17 -13.49 12.58 29.16
C PRO A 17 -13.85 13.00 27.72
N GLU A 18 -14.63 14.06 27.55
CA GLU A 18 -15.04 14.51 26.21
C GLU A 18 -13.84 14.87 25.30
N ALA A 19 -12.80 15.48 25.86
CA ALA A 19 -11.57 15.74 25.11
C ALA A 19 -10.92 14.45 24.56
N ALA A 20 -10.97 13.34 25.31
CA ALA A 20 -10.45 12.05 24.86
C ALA A 20 -11.33 11.45 23.76
N LYS A 21 -12.65 11.57 23.86
CA LYS A 21 -13.61 11.13 22.82
C LYS A 21 -13.43 11.93 21.53
N GLU A 22 -13.17 13.23 21.61
CA GLU A 22 -12.87 14.07 20.45
C GLU A 22 -11.58 13.61 19.74
N GLN A 23 -10.50 13.42 20.49
CA GLN A 23 -9.25 12.92 19.93
C GLN A 23 -9.41 11.53 19.32
N LEU A 24 -10.17 10.64 19.97
CA LEU A 24 -10.47 9.31 19.45
C LEU A 24 -11.20 9.38 18.10
N ARG A 25 -12.19 10.27 17.95
CA ARG A 25 -12.88 10.48 16.66
C ARG A 25 -11.93 10.98 15.58
N SER A 26 -11.05 11.92 15.91
CA SER A 26 -10.03 12.39 14.98
C SER A 26 -9.07 11.28 14.56
N LEU A 27 -8.65 10.43 15.50
CA LEU A 27 -7.76 9.30 15.22
C LEU A 27 -8.44 8.30 14.27
N GLN A 28 -9.67 7.87 14.58
CA GLN A 28 -10.44 6.95 13.72
C GLN A 28 -10.63 7.50 12.30
N PHE A 29 -10.84 8.80 12.16
CA PHE A 29 -10.93 9.44 10.85
C PHE A 29 -9.62 9.36 10.07
N VAL A 30 -8.49 9.66 10.72
CA VAL A 30 -7.16 9.59 10.09
C VAL A 30 -6.81 8.16 9.72
N ASP A 31 -7.09 7.19 10.58
CA ASP A 31 -6.86 5.76 10.31
C ASP A 31 -7.64 5.30 9.09
N GLY A 32 -8.91 5.69 8.96
CA GLY A 32 -9.71 5.39 7.77
C GLY A 32 -9.14 5.99 6.48
N GLU A 33 -8.59 7.21 6.54
CA GLU A 33 -7.93 7.83 5.39
C GLU A 33 -6.58 7.15 5.06
N LEU A 34 -5.82 6.71 6.06
CA LEU A 34 -4.60 5.91 5.85
C LEU A 34 -4.91 4.59 5.16
N ASP A 35 -5.94 3.86 5.61
CA ASP A 35 -6.39 2.62 4.97
C ASP A 35 -6.80 2.84 3.51
N ARG A 36 -7.52 3.94 3.26
CA ARG A 36 -7.91 4.34 1.90
C ARG A 36 -6.70 4.62 1.01
N LEU A 37 -5.67 5.29 1.53
CA LEU A 37 -4.42 5.53 0.81
C LEU A 37 -3.65 4.22 0.55
N GLN A 38 -3.60 3.33 1.54
CA GLN A 38 -3.00 2.00 1.41
C GLN A 38 -3.64 1.20 0.27
N ALA A 39 -4.96 1.22 0.16
CA ALA A 39 -5.69 0.59 -0.92
C ALA A 39 -5.31 1.16 -2.30
N LYS A 40 -5.22 2.50 -2.42
CA LYS A 40 -4.75 3.15 -3.66
C LYS A 40 -3.32 2.75 -4.02
N ILE A 41 -2.43 2.69 -3.03
CA ILE A 41 -1.04 2.25 -3.22
C ILE A 41 -1.01 0.82 -3.75
N ALA A 42 -1.83 -0.09 -3.22
CA ALA A 42 -1.90 -1.47 -3.70
C ALA A 42 -2.29 -1.54 -5.18
N VAL A 43 -3.32 -0.80 -5.59
CA VAL A 43 -3.74 -0.71 -7.01
C VAL A 43 -2.61 -0.19 -7.90
N LEU A 44 -1.95 0.90 -7.48
CA LEU A 44 -0.85 1.49 -8.25
C LEU A 44 0.38 0.58 -8.34
N ARG A 45 0.68 -0.19 -7.29
CA ARG A 45 1.76 -1.20 -7.33
C ARG A 45 1.48 -2.27 -8.37
N THR A 46 0.26 -2.77 -8.43
CA THR A 46 -0.15 -3.73 -9.47
C THR A 46 0.00 -3.13 -10.86
N ALA A 47 -0.55 -1.93 -11.10
CA ALA A 47 -0.45 -1.25 -12.39
C ALA A 47 1.01 -1.02 -12.81
N ARG A 48 1.86 -0.55 -11.89
CA ARG A 48 3.31 -0.38 -12.13
C ARG A 48 3.96 -1.70 -12.55
N SER A 49 3.65 -2.80 -11.88
CA SER A 49 4.23 -4.11 -12.21
C SER A 49 3.82 -4.58 -13.61
N THR A 50 2.57 -4.33 -14.01
CA THR A 50 2.07 -4.64 -15.35
C THR A 50 2.80 -3.81 -16.40
N TYR A 51 2.91 -2.50 -16.19
CA TYR A 51 3.63 -1.63 -17.13
C TYR A 51 5.11 -1.97 -17.25
N ALA A 52 5.77 -2.34 -16.14
CA ALA A 52 7.16 -2.78 -16.18
C ALA A 52 7.35 -4.06 -17.02
N ARG A 53 6.43 -5.02 -16.94
CA ARG A 53 6.44 -6.23 -17.77
C ARG A 53 6.22 -5.90 -19.25
N ALA A 54 5.20 -5.10 -19.56
CA ALA A 54 4.91 -4.67 -20.92
C ALA A 54 6.09 -3.91 -21.54
N LEU A 55 6.77 -3.07 -20.76
CA LEU A 55 7.99 -2.38 -21.19
C LEU A 55 9.11 -3.38 -21.52
N ASN A 56 9.37 -4.35 -20.63
CA ASN A 56 10.40 -5.36 -20.88
C ASN A 56 10.11 -6.18 -22.14
N GLU A 57 8.85 -6.56 -22.37
CA GLU A 57 8.42 -7.26 -23.58
C GLU A 57 8.66 -6.42 -24.84
N ALA A 58 8.36 -5.11 -24.78
CA ALA A 58 8.60 -4.20 -25.89
C ALA A 58 10.09 -3.98 -26.18
N LEU A 59 10.96 -4.10 -25.17
CA LEU A 59 12.41 -3.95 -25.30
C LEU A 59 13.13 -5.25 -25.69
N ALA A 60 12.53 -6.42 -25.49
CA ALA A 60 13.14 -7.71 -25.79
C ALA A 60 13.70 -7.84 -27.23
N PRO A 61 13.05 -7.33 -28.29
CA PRO A 61 13.60 -7.37 -29.65
C PRO A 61 14.89 -6.56 -29.83
N LEU A 62 15.10 -5.51 -29.02
CA LEU A 62 16.32 -4.69 -29.03
C LEU A 62 17.47 -5.34 -28.26
N GLN A 63 17.18 -6.37 -27.46
CA GLN A 63 18.14 -7.12 -26.64
C GLN A 63 18.47 -8.48 -27.26
N ALA A 64 18.15 -8.71 -28.54
CA ALA A 64 18.59 -9.91 -29.23
C ALA A 64 20.09 -10.12 -28.99
N PRO A 65 20.53 -11.34 -28.62
CA PRO A 65 21.94 -11.60 -28.42
C PRO A 65 22.64 -11.21 -29.71
N VAL A 66 23.72 -10.41 -29.59
CA VAL A 66 24.74 -10.37 -30.63
C VAL A 66 25.08 -11.84 -30.84
N GLN A 67 24.58 -12.42 -31.93
CA GLN A 67 25.04 -13.72 -32.37
C GLN A 67 26.54 -13.51 -32.49
N ASP A 68 27.30 -14.07 -31.56
CA ASP A 68 28.71 -14.33 -31.79
C ASP A 68 28.74 -15.21 -33.02
N GLU A 69 28.78 -14.58 -34.21
CA GLU A 69 29.30 -15.16 -35.42
C GLU A 69 30.76 -15.45 -35.13
N ILE A 70 30.99 -16.53 -34.37
CA ILE A 70 32.24 -17.24 -34.35
C ILE A 70 32.39 -17.73 -35.78
N LEU A 71 33.03 -16.89 -36.60
CA LEU A 71 33.55 -17.20 -37.90
C LEU A 71 34.38 -18.47 -37.75
N LYS A 72 33.78 -19.60 -38.15
CA LYS A 72 34.52 -20.83 -38.42
C LYS A 72 35.17 -20.66 -39.79
N PHE A 73 36.39 -20.12 -39.79
CA PHE A 73 37.37 -20.33 -40.86
C PHE A 73 38.74 -20.58 -40.23
#